data_AF-A0A034WG45-F1
#
_entry.id   AF-A0A034WG45-F1
#
_cell.length_a   1.000
_cell.length_b   1.000
_cell.length_c   1.000
_cell.angle_alpha   90.00
_cell.angle_beta   90.00
_cell.angle_gamma   90.00
#
_symmetry.space_group_name_H-M   'P 1'
#
loop_
_entity.id
_entity.type
_entity.pdbx_description
1 polymer ?
#
loop_
_entity_poly.entity_id
_entity_poly.type
_entity_poly.pdbx_seq_one_letter_code
_entity_poly.pdbx_strand_id
1 'polypeptide(L)'
;GQRFICEEANCGKMFQTAHALKNHAYTHVDQLPYRCDYCQQDFATKGRLRWHISRTHGIEHTLDELDCMLVAKELKLKAKLRPALTPEPIEPCEEVDAADLEG
;
A
#
# COMPACT_ATOMS: atom_id res chain seq x y z
N GLY A 1 3.51 21.54 3.93
CA GLY A 1 3.73 20.39 3.03
C GLY A 1 2.40 19.92 2.52
N GLN A 2 2.27 19.71 1.21
CA GLN A 2 1.08 19.13 0.60
C GLN A 2 0.84 17.73 1.18
N ARG A 3 -0.38 17.46 1.64
CA ARG A 3 -0.76 16.15 2.18
C ARG A 3 -1.67 15.43 1.19
N PHE A 4 -1.56 14.11 1.16
CA PHE A 4 -2.32 13.20 0.31
C PHE A 4 -3.20 12.33 1.20
N ILE A 5 -4.50 12.23 0.89
CA ILE A 5 -5.49 11.53 1.73
C ILE A 5 -5.99 10.29 0.99
N CYS A 6 -6.17 9.20 1.72
CA CYS A 6 -6.83 8.00 1.23
C CYS A 6 -8.35 8.22 1.16
N GLU A 7 -8.93 8.09 -0.04
CA GLU A 7 -10.37 8.30 -0.28
C GLU A 7 -11.24 7.06 -0.03
N GLU A 8 -10.66 5.94 0.42
CA GLU A 8 -11.44 4.76 0.79
C GLU A 8 -12.34 5.07 1.99
N ALA A 9 -13.61 4.68 1.89
CA ALA A 9 -14.72 5.14 2.74
C ALA A 9 -14.53 4.86 4.25
N ASN A 10 -13.58 4.00 4.62
CA ASN A 10 -13.28 3.63 6.00
C ASN A 10 -11.79 3.79 6.37
N CYS A 11 -11.02 4.55 5.58
CA CYS A 11 -9.59 4.69 5.82
C CYS A 11 -9.16 6.05 6.37
N GLY A 12 -9.47 7.15 5.66
CA GLY A 12 -9.14 8.52 6.09
C GLY A 12 -7.65 8.85 6.30
N LYS A 13 -6.73 7.91 6.07
CA LYS A 13 -5.30 8.09 6.37
C LYS A 13 -4.64 9.15 5.51
N MET A 14 -3.77 9.93 6.13
CA MET A 14 -3.03 11.03 5.49
C MET A 14 -1.54 10.71 5.35
N PHE A 15 -0.95 11.13 4.24
CA PHE A 15 0.44 10.89 3.89
C PHE A 15 1.12 12.17 3.41
N GLN A 16 2.42 12.29 3.67
CA GLN A 16 3.22 13.44 3.23
C GLN A 16 3.63 13.34 1.75
N THR A 17 3.52 12.16 1.14
CA THR A 17 3.92 11.94 -0.26
C THR A 17 2.89 11.09 -0.99
N ALA A 18 2.73 11.36 -2.30
CA ALA A 18 1.88 10.55 -3.18
C ALA A 18 2.34 9.09 -3.25
N HIS A 19 3.66 8.84 -3.17
CA HIS A 19 4.22 7.50 -3.16
C HIS A 19 3.78 6.71 -1.91
N ALA A 20 3.79 7.34 -0.73
CA ALA A 20 3.33 6.70 0.50
C ALA A 20 1.83 6.39 0.46
N LEU A 21 1.00 7.30 -0.05
CA LEU A 21 -0.43 7.03 -0.26
C LEU A 21 -0.66 5.88 -1.26
N LYS A 22 0.07 5.86 -2.38
CA LYS A 22 -0.02 4.76 -3.36
C LYS A 22 0.36 3.42 -2.73
N ASN A 23 1.45 3.38 -1.97
CA ASN A 23 1.88 2.18 -1.24
C ASN A 23 0.87 1.74 -0.18
N HIS A 24 0.21 2.69 0.47
CA HIS A 24 -0.83 2.40 1.43
C HIS A 24 -2.08 1.82 0.76
N ALA A 25 -2.49 2.31 -0.40
CA ALA A 25 -3.71 1.83 -1.04
C ALA A 25 -3.66 0.36 -1.47
N TYR A 26 -2.47 -0.26 -1.48
CA TYR A 26 -2.33 -1.71 -1.58
C TYR A 26 -2.91 -2.49 -0.40
N THR A 27 -3.11 -1.87 0.77
CA THR A 27 -3.78 -2.53 1.90
C THR A 27 -5.27 -2.70 1.68
N HIS A 28 -5.84 -2.04 0.66
CA HIS A 28 -7.26 -2.13 0.31
C HIS A 28 -7.52 -3.09 -0.84
N VAL A 29 -6.47 -3.64 -1.46
CA VAL A 29 -6.59 -4.62 -2.56
C VAL A 29 -6.07 -5.96 -2.10
N ASP A 30 -6.88 -7.00 -2.30
CA ASP A 30 -6.54 -8.38 -1.94
C ASP A 30 -5.45 -8.98 -2.83
N GLN A 31 -5.18 -8.37 -4.00
CA GLN A 31 -4.14 -8.81 -4.93
C GLN A 31 -3.11 -7.71 -5.15
N LEU A 32 -1.86 -8.03 -4.82
CA LEU A 32 -0.73 -7.15 -5.05
C LEU A 32 -0.12 -7.43 -6.42
N PRO A 33 0.48 -6.42 -7.09
CA PRO A 33 0.80 -6.51 -8.51
C PRO A 33 2.06 -7.33 -8.80
N TYR A 34 2.89 -7.62 -7.79
CA TYR A 34 4.12 -8.37 -7.96
C TYR A 34 3.99 -9.71 -7.24
N ARG A 35 4.12 -10.83 -7.98
CA ARG A 35 4.06 -12.17 -7.40
C ARG A 35 5.41 -12.85 -7.52
N CYS A 36 5.90 -13.43 -6.43
CA CYS A 36 7.14 -14.20 -6.43
C CYS A 36 6.90 -15.57 -7.08
N ASP A 37 7.55 -15.86 -8.22
CA ASP A 37 7.38 -17.15 -8.90
C ASP A 37 7.88 -18.37 -8.08
N TYR A 38 8.75 -18.15 -7.09
CA TYR A 38 9.31 -19.22 -6.29
C TYR A 38 8.39 -19.70 -5.16
N CYS A 39 7.59 -18.81 -4.58
CA CYS A 39 6.72 -19.13 -3.43
C CYS A 39 5.30 -18.57 -3.54
N GLN A 40 4.96 -17.92 -4.65
CA GLN A 40 3.67 -17.32 -4.95
C GLN A 40 3.18 -16.29 -3.93
N GLN A 41 4.10 -15.68 -3.17
CA GLN A 41 3.79 -14.54 -2.32
C GLN A 41 3.65 -13.25 -3.13
N ASP A 42 2.65 -12.46 -2.76
CA ASP A 42 2.30 -11.21 -3.41
C ASP A 42 2.94 -10.00 -2.68
N PHE A 43 3.38 -9.01 -3.45
CA PHE A 43 4.09 -7.82 -2.96
C PHE A 43 3.57 -6.55 -3.62
N ALA A 44 3.42 -5.50 -2.81
CA ALA A 44 2.90 -4.20 -3.25
C ALA A 44 3.83 -3.47 -4.22
N THR A 45 5.15 -3.74 -4.15
CA THR A 45 6.15 -3.01 -4.92
C THR A 45 7.29 -3.92 -5.37
N LYS A 46 7.90 -3.57 -6.52
CA LYS A 46 9.07 -4.23 -7.10
C LYS A 46 10.25 -4.33 -6.12
N GLY A 47 10.49 -3.26 -5.35
CA GLY A 47 11.57 -3.23 -4.36
C GLY A 47 11.36 -4.24 -3.21
N ARG A 48 10.10 -4.43 -2.77
CA ARG A 48 9.78 -5.44 -1.76
C ARG A 48 9.94 -6.85 -2.30
N LEU A 49 9.49 -7.10 -3.54
CA LEU A 49 9.71 -8.39 -4.20
C LEU A 49 11.20 -8.71 -4.33
N ARG A 50 12.01 -7.76 -4.82
CA ARG A 50 13.47 -7.93 -4.94
C ARG A 50 14.12 -8.28 -3.61
N TRP A 51 13.77 -7.54 -2.56
CA TRP A 51 14.30 -7.79 -1.23
C TRP A 51 13.91 -9.18 -0.71
N HIS A 52 12.65 -9.56 -0.90
CA HIS A 52 12.16 -10.89 -0.55
C HIS A 52 12.92 -11.99 -1.29
N ILE A 53 13.09 -11.89 -2.61
CA ILE A 53 13.80 -12.92 -3.39
C ILE A 53 15.26 -13.04 -2.94
N SER A 54 15.94 -11.92 -2.72
CA SER A 54 17.32 -11.92 -2.21
C SER A 54 17.43 -12.53 -0.81
N ARG A 55 16.50 -12.21 0.10
CA ARG A 55 16.59 -12.64 1.51
C ARG A 55 16.02 -14.03 1.78
N THR A 56 14.99 -14.45 1.06
CA THR A 56 14.27 -15.70 1.28
C THR A 56 14.73 -16.79 0.31
N HIS A 57 15.06 -16.43 -0.92
CA HIS A 57 15.50 -17.39 -1.94
C HIS A 57 17.00 -17.32 -2.23
N GLY A 58 17.70 -16.27 -1.78
CA GLY A 58 19.13 -16.10 -2.04
C GLY A 58 19.45 -15.77 -3.51
N ILE A 59 18.45 -15.32 -4.27
CA ILE A 59 18.58 -15.04 -5.70
C ILE A 59 18.61 -13.54 -5.91
N GLU A 60 19.61 -13.06 -6.63
CA GLU A 60 19.66 -11.66 -7.07
C GLU A 60 19.01 -11.54 -8.45
N HIS A 61 17.85 -10.88 -8.49
CA HIS A 61 17.19 -10.50 -9.73
C HIS A 61 17.59 -9.08 -10.12
N THR A 62 17.88 -8.88 -11.40
CA THR A 62 18.00 -7.56 -12.01
C THR A 62 16.63 -6.88 -12.08
N LEU A 63 16.62 -5.55 -12.20
CA LEU A 63 15.38 -4.81 -12.32
C LEU A 63 14.56 -5.28 -13.53
N ASP A 64 15.18 -5.66 -14.64
CA ASP A 64 14.47 -6.13 -15.83
C ASP A 64 13.76 -7.47 -15.59
N GLU A 65 14.42 -8.42 -14.90
CA GLU A 65 13.85 -9.75 -14.59
C GLU A 65 12.61 -9.66 -13.67
N LEU A 66 12.56 -8.66 -12.79
CA LEU A 66 11.43 -8.42 -11.89
C LEU A 66 10.16 -7.92 -12.63
N ASP A 67 10.26 -7.45 -13.87
CA ASP A 67 9.09 -7.02 -14.64
C ASP A 67 8.28 -8.22 -15.18
N CYS A 68 8.90 -9.39 -15.33
CA CYS A 68 8.20 -10.64 -15.66
C CYS A 68 7.29 -11.14 -14.51
N MET A 69 7.60 -10.75 -13.27
CA MET A 69 6.84 -11.08 -12.06
C MET A 69 5.68 -10.12 -11.77
N LEU A 70 5.43 -9.17 -12.69
CA LEU A 70 4.33 -8.22 -12.61
C LEU A 70 3.04 -8.87 -13.16
N VAL A 71 2.12 -9.22 -12.25
CA VAL A 71 0.83 -9.86 -12.58
C VAL A 71 -0.27 -8.85 -12.92
N ALA A 72 -0.15 -7.60 -12.48
CA ALA A 72 -1.11 -6.54 -12.78
C ALA A 72 -0.41 -5.24 -13.19
N LYS A 73 -0.51 -4.88 -14.48
CA LYS A 73 0.01 -3.60 -15.01
C LYS A 73 -0.85 -2.41 -14.61
N GLU A 74 -2.15 -2.62 -14.41
CA GLU A 74 -3.10 -1.58 -14.03
C GLU A 74 -3.92 -2.03 -12.82
N LEU A 75 -3.37 -1.82 -11.63
CA LEU A 75 -4.22 -1.78 -10.46
C LEU A 75 -5.03 -0.50 -10.55
N LYS A 76 -6.34 -0.65 -10.78
CA LYS A 76 -7.32 0.43 -10.63
C LYS A 76 -7.43 0.80 -9.15
N LEU A 77 -6.35 1.36 -8.62
CA LEU A 77 -6.30 1.93 -7.29
C LEU A 77 -7.33 3.06 -7.29
N LYS A 78 -8.42 2.89 -6.54
CA LYS A 78 -9.46 3.91 -6.37
C LYS A 78 -8.99 5.11 -5.53
N ALA A 79 -7.69 5.28 -5.33
CA ALA A 79 -7.13 6.47 -4.73
C ALA A 79 -7.04 7.55 -5.81
N LYS A 80 -8.06 8.43 -5.97
CA LYS A 80 -7.80 9.69 -6.66
C LYS A 80 -6.93 10.48 -5.71
N LEU A 81 -5.66 10.61 -6.07
CA LEU A 81 -4.68 11.40 -5.32
C LEU A 81 -5.12 12.86 -5.38
N ARG A 82 -6.03 13.28 -4.51
CA ARG A 82 -6.39 14.69 -4.39
C ARG A 82 -5.39 15.36 -3.44
N PRO A 83 -4.73 16.44 -3.89
CA PRO A 83 -4.07 17.37 -2.98
C PRO A 83 -5.08 17.84 -1.93
N ALA A 84 -4.78 17.69 -0.64
CA ALA A 84 -5.52 18.39 0.39
C ALA A 84 -5.22 19.90 0.25
N LEU A 85 -6.07 20.61 -0.51
CA LEU A 85 -6.02 22.06 -0.70
C LEU A 85 -6.93 22.78 0.30
N THR A 86 -6.87 22.45 1.59
CA THR A 86 -7.33 23.31 2.68
C THR A 86 -6.72 22.83 4.01
N PRO A 87 -6.34 23.74 4.91
CA PRO A 87 -6.12 23.42 6.31
C PRO A 87 -7.47 23.36 7.03
N GLU A 88 -8.24 22.28 6.84
CA GLU A 88 -9.28 21.97 7.81
C GLU A 88 -8.66 21.23 9.00
N PRO A 89 -9.09 21.53 10.24
CA PRO A 89 -8.65 20.81 11.42
C PRO A 89 -9.03 19.34 11.23
N ILE A 90 -8.01 18.49 11.27
CA ILE A 90 -8.17 17.05 11.22
C ILE A 90 -8.74 16.67 12.59
N GLU A 91 -10.04 16.40 12.64
CA GLU A 91 -10.67 15.75 13.79
C GLU A 91 -9.84 14.49 14.09
N PRO A 92 -9.29 14.34 15.32
CA PRO A 92 -8.56 13.14 15.67
C PRO A 92 -9.50 11.94 15.53
N CYS A 93 -9.05 10.89 14.85
CA CYS A 93 -9.75 9.61 14.89
C CYS A 93 -9.85 9.21 16.36
N GLU A 94 -11.05 9.26 16.93
CA GLU A 94 -11.30 8.79 18.28
C GLU A 94 -10.81 7.34 18.37
N GLU A 95 -9.84 7.14 19.25
CA GLU A 95 -9.45 5.86 19.78
C GLU A 95 -10.68 5.19 20.38
N VAL A 96 -11.21 4.17 19.69
CA VAL A 96 -12.16 3.24 20.33
C VAL A 96 -11.36 2.33 21.25
N ASP A 97 -10.96 2.87 22.39
CA ASP A 97 -10.44 2.09 23.50
C ASP A 97 -11.59 1.35 24.22
N ALA A 98 -11.21 0.18 24.74
CA ALA A 98 -12.05 -0.91 25.20
C ALA A 98 -13.14 -0.53 26.22
N ALA A 99 -14.34 -1.10 26.03
CA ALA A 99 -15.06 -1.94 27.00
C ALA A 99 -16.54 -2.07 26.60
N ASP A 100 -17.02 -3.29 26.38
CA ASP A 100 -18.41 -3.63 26.76
C ASP A 100 -18.59 -5.14 26.99
N LEU A 101 -18.80 -5.46 28.27
CA LEU A 101 -19.62 -6.51 28.88
C LEU A 101 -19.71 -7.92 28.25
N GLU A 102 -19.14 -8.89 28.96
CA GLU A 102 -19.88 -10.09 29.39
C GLU A 102 -19.80 -10.08 30.94
N GLY A 103 -20.87 -10.20 31.72
CA GLY A 103 -22.00 -11.11 31.57
C GLY A 103 -21.91 -12.12 32.71
#